data_AF-W1WPJ9-F1
#
_entry.id   AF-W1WPJ9-F1
#
_cell.length_a   1.000
_cell.length_b   1.000
_cell.length_c   1.000
_cell.angle_alpha   90.00
_cell.angle_beta   90.00
_cell.angle_gamma   90.00
#
_symmetry.space_group_name_H-M   'P 1'
#
loop_
_entity.id
_entity.type
_entity.pdbx_description
1 polymer ?
#
loop_
_entity_poly.entity_id
_entity_poly.type
_entity_poly.pdbx_seq_one_letter_code
_entity_poly.pdbx_strand_id
1 'polypeptide(L)' 'MNHDELYKALCKVPNGKEKSRDKIIIELYMRSEGASQKQLVDALNMRPATVSEQTDILIELGYVTKHIDYMDKRISV' A
#
# COMPACT_ATOMS: atom_id res chain seq x y z
N MET A 1 -9.03 5.17 14.23
CA MET A 1 -8.78 4.27 13.10
C MET A 1 -10.07 3.52 12.84
N ASN A 2 -10.67 3.67 11.64
CA ASN A 2 -11.97 3.08 11.34
C ASN A 2 -11.78 1.63 10.85
N HIS A 3 -11.90 0.66 11.77
CA HIS A 3 -11.65 -0.75 11.47
C HIS A 3 -12.53 -1.32 10.34
N ASP A 4 -13.72 -0.74 10.14
CA ASP A 4 -14.66 -1.14 9.08
C ASP A 4 -14.17 -0.81 7.67
N GLU A 5 -13.46 0.31 7.50
CA GLU A 5 -12.92 0.74 6.19
C GLU A 5 -11.75 -0.14 5.78
N LEU A 6 -10.84 -0.43 6.72
CA LEU A 6 -9.73 -1.35 6.49
C LEU A 6 -10.25 -2.76 6.13
N TYR A 7 -11.24 -3.26 6.86
CA TYR A 7 -11.82 -4.58 6.57
C TYR A 7 -12.45 -4.62 5.18
N LYS A 8 -13.24 -3.59 4.80
CA LYS A 8 -13.83 -3.49 3.46
C LYS A 8 -12.78 -3.40 2.36
N ALA A 9 -11.67 -2.70 2.59
CA ALA A 9 -10.57 -2.63 1.64
C ALA A 9 -9.94 -4.02 1.45
N LEU A 10 -9.58 -4.69 2.53
CA LEU A 10 -8.97 -6.03 2.50
C LEU A 10 -9.84 -7.07 1.81
N CYS A 11 -11.17 -7.06 2.01
CA CYS A 11 -12.07 -8.00 1.35
C CYS A 11 -12.12 -7.84 -0.19
N LYS A 12 -11.74 -6.66 -0.72
CA LYS A 12 -11.79 -6.37 -2.15
C LYS A 12 -10.45 -6.64 -2.84
N VAL A 13 -9.35 -6.63 -2.11
CA VAL A 13 -8.01 -6.90 -2.65
C VAL A 13 -7.99 -8.28 -3.29
N PRO A 14 -7.67 -8.40 -4.59
CA PRO A 14 -7.60 -9.70 -5.21
C PRO A 14 -6.50 -10.53 -4.55
N ASN A 15 -6.81 -11.78 -4.22
CA ASN A 15 -5.82 -12.73 -3.69
C ASN A 15 -4.73 -12.97 -4.75
N GLY A 16 -3.46 -12.77 -4.39
CA GLY A 16 -2.32 -13.09 -5.25
C GLY A 16 -1.15 -13.62 -4.44
N LYS A 17 0.04 -13.68 -5.06
CA LYS A 17 1.27 -14.18 -4.45
C LYS A 17 1.52 -13.53 -3.08
N GLU A 18 1.20 -14.29 -2.04
CA GLU A 18 1.34 -13.96 -0.63
C GLU A 18 0.59 -12.70 -0.17
N LYS A 19 0.38 -12.59 1.14
CA LYS A 19 -0.31 -11.50 1.86
C LYS A 19 0.37 -10.11 1.72
N SER A 20 1.15 -9.88 0.67
CA SER A 20 1.96 -8.71 0.42
C SER A 20 1.11 -7.46 0.19
N ARG A 21 0.06 -7.56 -0.64
CA ARG A 21 -0.90 -6.48 -0.88
C ARG A 21 -1.68 -6.10 0.38
N ASP A 22 -2.13 -7.09 1.15
CA ASP A 22 -2.83 -6.87 2.42
C ASP A 22 -1.94 -6.11 3.40
N LYS A 23 -0.67 -6.54 3.53
CA LYS A 23 0.32 -5.87 4.38
C LYS A 23 0.57 -4.43 3.95
N ILE A 24 0.69 -4.16 2.65
CA ILE A 24 0.83 -2.80 2.12
C ILE A 24 -0.39 -1.95 2.48
N ILE A 25 -1.60 -2.46 2.23
CA ILE A 25 -2.84 -1.73 2.55
C ILE A 25 -2.96 -1.47 4.04
N ILE A 26 -2.69 -2.46 4.89
CA ILE A 26 -2.71 -2.27 6.35
C ILE A 26 -1.73 -1.17 6.76
N GLU A 27 -0.49 -1.22 6.28
CA GLU A 27 0.53 -0.21 6.63
C GLU A 27 0.13 1.20 6.17
N LEU A 28 -0.48 1.31 4.99
CA LEU A 28 -0.99 2.58 4.46
C LEU A 28 -2.17 3.10 5.29
N TYR A 29 -3.11 2.25 5.69
CA TYR A 29 -4.21 2.64 6.59
C TYR A 29 -3.72 3.04 7.99
N MET A 30 -2.59 2.50 8.45
CA MET A 30 -1.96 2.91 9.72
C MET A 30 -1.26 4.28 9.61
N ARG A 31 -1.02 4.78 8.39
CA ARG A 31 -0.33 6.04 8.12
C ARG A 31 -1.27 7.02 7.40
N SER A 32 -1.84 7.94 8.14
CA SER A 32 -2.80 8.94 7.63
C SER A 32 -2.29 9.81 6.47
N GLU A 33 -0.97 9.97 6.34
CA GLU A 33 -0.32 10.76 5.27
C GLU A 33 0.18 9.89 4.11
N GLY A 34 -0.12 8.59 4.11
CA GLY A 34 0.51 7.61 3.23
C GLY A 34 1.98 7.36 3.56
N ALA A 35 2.67 6.62 2.69
CA ALA A 35 4.05 6.22 2.86
C ALA A 35 4.84 6.28 1.55
N SER A 36 6.13 6.60 1.63
CA SER A 36 7.04 6.41 0.52
C SER A 36 7.37 4.93 0.32
N GLN A 37 7.84 4.57 -0.89
CA GLN A 37 8.24 3.19 -1.19
C GLN A 37 9.35 2.69 -0.24
N LYS A 38 10.28 3.56 0.16
CA LYS A 38 11.32 3.22 1.13
C LYS A 38 10.71 2.88 2.50
N GLN A 39 9.77 3.69 2.97
CA GLN A 39 9.09 3.43 4.25
C GLN A 39 8.33 2.10 4.24
N LEU A 40 7.68 1.75 3.12
CA LEU A 40 7.01 0.46 2.96
C LEU A 40 8.00 -0.72 2.94
N VAL A 41 9.14 -0.58 2.26
CA VAL A 41 10.22 -1.59 2.28
C VAL A 41 10.71 -1.84 3.70
N ASP A 42 11.02 -0.76 4.42
CA ASP A 42 11.59 -0.81 5.77
C ASP A 42 10.57 -1.39 6.78
N ALA A 43 9.30 -0.97 6.72
CA ALA A 43 8.27 -1.40 7.65
C ALA A 43 7.81 -2.85 7.41
N LEU A 44 7.73 -3.28 6.15
CA LEU A 44 7.17 -4.58 5.80
C LEU A 44 8.23 -5.68 5.63
N ASN A 45 9.51 -5.32 5.72
CA ASN A 45 10.65 -6.20 5.46
C ASN A 45 10.49 -6.95 4.12
N MET A 46 10.12 -6.21 3.07
CA MET A 46 9.91 -6.74 1.73
C MET A 46 10.99 -6.26 0.78
N ARG A 47 11.29 -7.05 -0.26
CA ARG A 47 12.21 -6.62 -1.31
C ARG A 47 11.66 -5.38 -2.02
N PRO A 48 12.48 -4.38 -2.35
CA PRO A 48 12.03 -3.18 -3.07
C PRO A 48 11.27 -3.48 -4.36
N ALA A 49 11.71 -4.49 -5.11
CA ALA A 49 11.04 -4.94 -6.34
C ALA A 49 9.62 -5.47 -6.06
N THR A 50 9.44 -6.22 -4.97
CA THR A 50 8.13 -6.73 -4.54
C THR A 50 7.22 -5.57 -4.12
N VAL A 51 7.71 -4.60 -3.34
CA VAL A 51 6.92 -3.42 -2.99
C VAL A 51 6.51 -2.65 -4.25
N SER A 52 7.44 -2.43 -5.19
CA SER A 52 7.13 -1.74 -6.45
C SER A 52 6.01 -2.45 -7.21
N GLU A 53 6.21 -3.74 -7.53
CA GLU A 53 5.25 -4.54 -8.30
C GLU A 53 3.87 -4.58 -7.65
N GLN A 54 3.81 -4.84 -6.34
CA GLN A 54 2.53 -4.94 -5.65
C GLN A 54 1.83 -3.59 -5.50
N THR A 55 2.57 -2.49 -5.35
CA THR A 55 1.99 -1.15 -5.32
C THR A 55 1.44 -0.77 -6.70
N ASP A 56 2.17 -1.05 -7.77
CA ASP A 56 1.71 -0.77 -9.14
C ASP A 56 0.41 -1.52 -9.44
N ILE A 57 0.30 -2.79 -9.06
CA ILE A 57 -0.94 -3.57 -9.15
C ILE A 57 -2.08 -2.91 -8.34
N LEU A 58 -1.81 -2.46 -7.11
CA LEU A 58 -2.83 -1.82 -6.28
C LEU A 58 -3.28 -0.46 -6.85
N ILE A 59 -2.39 0.28 -7.52
CA ILE A 59 -2.71 1.52 -8.22
C ILE A 59 -3.60 1.23 -9.42
N GLU A 60 -3.24 0.26 -10.26
CA GLU A 60 -4.02 -0.13 -11.44
C GLU A 60 -5.44 -0.58 -11.07
N LEU A 61 -5.59 -1.22 -9.92
CA LEU A 61 -6.88 -1.66 -9.39
C LEU A 61 -7.67 -0.57 -8.65
N GLY A 62 -7.09 0.62 -8.47
CA GLY A 62 -7.73 1.75 -7.79
C GLY A 62 -7.84 1.60 -6.26
N TYR A 63 -7.01 0.76 -5.64
CA TYR A 63 -6.98 0.61 -4.17
C TYR A 63 -6.08 1.60 -3.46
N VAL A 64 -5.08 2.13 -4.16
CA VAL A 64 -4.15 3.12 -3.62
C VAL A 64 -3.84 4.16 -4.70
N THR A 65 -3.48 5.36 -4.28
CA THR A 65 -3.10 6.47 -5.17
C THR A 65 -1.65 6.84 -4.91
N LYS A 66 -0.89 7.09 -5.98
CA LYS A 66 0.47 7.61 -5.92
C LYS A 66 0.44 9.13 -6.09
N HIS A 67 0.86 9.84 -5.05
CA HIS A 67 1.02 11.29 -5.05
C HIS A 67 2.47 11.61 -5.37
N ILE A 68 2.69 12.43 -6.40
CA ILE A 68 4.02 12.87 -6.82
C ILE A 68 4.10 14.37 -6.59
N ASP A 69 4.66 14.75 -5.46
CA ASP A 69 5.05 16.13 -5.22
C ASP A 69 6.52 16.32 -5.59
N TYR A 70 6.92 17.56 -5.87
CA TYR A 70 8.26 17.93 -6.34
C TYR A 70 9.42 17.37 -5.49
N MET A 71 9.15 17.00 -4.23
CA MET A 71 10.15 16.54 -3.24
C MET A 71 9.82 15.19 -2.58
N ASP A 72 8.60 14.66 -2.68
CA ASP A 72 8.20 13.41 -2.02
C ASP A 72 7.23 12.59 -2.87
N LYS A 73 7.47 11.28 -2.95
CA LYS A 73 6.62 10.32 -3.66
C LYS A 73 5.95 9.44 -2.63
N ARG A 74 4.65 9.65 -2.42
CA ARG A 74 3.87 8.94 -1.41
C ARG A 74 2.78 8.09 -2.05
N ILE A 75 2.47 6.99 -1.40
CA ILE A 75 1.34 6.12 -1.72
C ILE A 75 0.38 6.23 -0.55
N SER A 76 -0.91 6.42 -0.82
CA SER A 76 -1.98 6.36 0.19
C SER A 76 -3.11 5.47 -0.32
N VAL A 77 -3.90 4.93 0.61
CA VAL A 77 -5.22 4.36 0.29
C VAL A 77 -6.20 5.45 -0.12
#